data_AF-A0A5N6TWW7-F1
#
_entry.id   AF-A0A5N6TWW7-F1
#
_cell.length_a   1.000
_cell.length_b   1.000
_cell.length_c   1.000
_cell.angle_alpha   90.00
_cell.angle_beta   90.00
_cell.angle_gamma   90.00
#
_symmetry.space_group_name_H-M   'P 1'
#
loop_
_entity.id
_entity.type
_entity.pdbx_description
1 polymer ?
#
loop_
_entity_poly.entity_id
_entity_poly.type
_entity_poly.pdbx_seq_one_letter_code
_entity_poly.pdbx_strand_id
1 'polypeptide(L)'
;MDDYWWNEDIEDLPWDNDVDQPEESDGAAQSKLRDAQLKESAAAFDAYYQNSLDNMWDEWQQDCAKGNAMFNNVYHPPPGVSFRLCHYKLDQCIYARDHNTPNTGRVWRAGQSYPDQYFHLVYDMGGNAWAFKNAQTGKYLAAGPQANSNVGHTPALGDKTRVFLQPVKNKKLKGYFKIIFDNDDFQSMLTLSDDHDTFYTVPTDQAETEHHYWYMEYEDMEFFKIEWDDTKARIGSQEVVSLWSESFMNESNVTQQSEINEEQSIEQTSEFGHLFGASIGASVEAKVGLPFVAGATVTASASANTELKWNKISKWDKKYSLKTTFNWPANSYMKGSIVVRKGTIDMPFMVKYKSVSTGEEICSWGLWRGVMSYDQARRLVKA
;
A
#
# COMPACT_ATOMS: atom_id res chain seq x y z
N MET A 1 14.78 20.40 -2.65
CA MET A 1 16.24 20.52 -2.47
C MET A 1 16.39 21.55 -1.38
N ASP A 2 16.21 21.10 -0.14
CA ASP A 2 16.34 21.93 1.05
C ASP A 2 17.30 21.17 1.96
N ASP A 3 18.52 21.68 2.05
CA ASP A 3 19.57 21.13 2.91
C ASP A 3 19.22 21.48 4.37
N TYR A 4 18.67 20.52 5.09
CA TYR A 4 18.52 20.62 6.54
C TYR A 4 19.88 20.37 7.20
N TRP A 5 20.60 21.45 7.48
CA TRP A 5 21.78 21.46 8.33
C TRP A 5 21.34 21.50 9.81
N TRP A 6 21.40 20.37 10.49
CA TRP A 6 21.47 20.35 11.96
C TRP A 6 22.95 20.37 12.35
N ASN A 7 23.44 21.54 12.75
CA ASN A 7 24.66 21.65 13.55
C ASN A 7 24.25 21.40 15.01
N GLU A 8 24.39 20.16 15.47
CA GLU A 8 24.58 19.93 16.90
C GLU A 8 26.08 20.03 17.16
N ASP A 9 26.44 21.01 18.00
CA ASP A 9 27.77 21.17 18.56
C ASP A 9 28.16 19.86 19.28
N ILE A 10 29.16 19.16 18.73
CA ILE A 10 29.76 17.99 19.38
C ILE A 10 30.56 18.53 20.56
N GLU A 11 29.96 18.53 21.75
CA GLU A 11 30.68 18.70 23.01
C GLU A 11 31.63 17.51 23.21
N ASP A 12 32.88 17.82 23.59
CA ASP A 12 33.98 16.89 23.81
C ASP A 12 33.61 15.77 24.80
N LEU A 13 33.36 14.56 24.30
CA LEU A 13 33.22 13.37 25.13
C LEU A 13 34.61 12.85 25.55
N PRO A 14 34.81 12.48 26.83
CA PRO A 14 36.07 11.90 27.31
C PRO A 14 36.30 10.51 26.72
N TRP A 15 37.55 10.28 26.33
CA TRP A 15 38.05 9.07 25.66
C TRP A 15 38.24 7.93 26.67
N ASP A 16 37.61 6.78 26.41
CA ASP A 16 37.81 5.54 27.17
C ASP A 16 38.56 4.52 26.30
N ASN A 17 39.64 3.95 26.83
CA ASN A 17 40.76 3.40 26.05
C ASN A 17 40.99 1.88 26.23
N ASP A 18 39.99 1.13 26.68
CA ASP A 18 40.11 -0.32 26.87
C ASP A 18 39.04 -1.07 26.06
N VAL A 19 39.40 -1.53 24.85
CA VAL A 19 38.62 -2.53 24.11
C VAL A 19 39.56 -3.61 23.58
N ASP A 20 39.54 -4.76 24.26
CA ASP A 20 40.22 -5.99 23.85
C ASP A 20 39.74 -6.49 22.48
N GLN A 21 40.68 -6.91 21.64
CA GLN A 21 40.40 -7.46 20.31
C GLN A 21 39.86 -8.91 20.41
N PRO A 22 38.76 -9.25 19.71
CA PRO A 22 38.21 -10.60 19.76
C PRO A 22 38.97 -11.59 18.84
N GLU A 23 39.19 -12.80 19.34
CA GLU A 23 39.82 -13.93 18.64
C GLU A 23 38.97 -14.45 17.45
N GLU A 24 39.65 -14.79 16.36
CA GLU A 24 39.11 -14.92 14.99
C GLU A 24 38.57 -16.32 14.61
N SER A 25 38.26 -17.21 15.56
CA SER A 25 38.12 -18.66 15.27
C SER A 25 36.69 -19.23 15.06
N ASP A 26 35.62 -18.43 15.13
CA ASP A 26 34.24 -18.98 15.25
C ASP A 26 33.23 -18.59 14.14
N GLY A 27 33.71 -18.08 13.00
CA GLY A 27 32.85 -17.49 11.96
C GLY A 27 31.76 -18.41 11.37
N ALA A 28 32.00 -19.72 11.30
CA ALA A 28 31.02 -20.67 10.73
C ALA A 28 29.85 -20.97 11.70
N ALA A 29 30.11 -21.00 13.00
CA ALA A 29 29.07 -21.19 14.02
C ALA A 29 28.21 -19.93 14.16
N GLN A 30 28.85 -18.76 14.14
CA GLN A 30 28.15 -17.46 14.17
C GLN A 30 27.26 -17.26 12.94
N SER A 31 27.71 -17.69 11.75
CA SER A 31 26.90 -17.62 10.52
C SER A 31 25.61 -18.44 10.61
N LYS A 32 25.69 -19.70 11.09
CA LYS A 32 24.49 -20.55 11.27
C LYS A 32 23.54 -20.02 12.33
N LEU A 33 24.06 -19.45 13.41
CA LEU A 33 23.25 -18.83 14.45
C LEU A 33 22.50 -17.60 13.92
N ARG A 34 23.18 -16.77 13.11
CA ARG A 34 22.59 -15.60 12.44
C ARG A 34 21.48 -15.99 11.48
N ASP A 35 21.68 -17.04 10.67
CA ASP A 35 20.65 -17.53 9.74
C ASP A 35 19.42 -18.07 10.47
N ALA A 36 19.60 -18.74 11.61
CA ALA A 36 18.49 -19.23 12.43
C ALA A 36 17.70 -18.06 13.05
N GLN A 37 18.40 -17.06 13.60
CA GLN A 37 17.78 -15.83 14.14
C GLN A 37 17.02 -15.05 13.05
N LEU A 38 17.56 -14.98 11.83
CA LEU A 38 16.88 -14.34 10.70
C LEU A 38 15.59 -15.09 10.33
N LYS A 39 15.60 -16.42 10.29
CA LYS A 39 14.39 -17.22 9.99
C LYS A 39 13.32 -17.09 11.07
N GLU A 40 13.71 -17.13 12.35
CA GLU A 40 12.79 -16.96 13.47
C GLU A 40 12.19 -15.54 13.47
N SER A 41 13.00 -14.53 13.17
CA SER A 41 12.54 -13.15 13.02
C SER A 41 11.55 -12.98 11.86
N ALA A 42 11.72 -13.72 10.75
CA ALA A 42 10.82 -13.70 9.61
C ALA A 42 9.46 -14.37 9.92
N ALA A 43 9.45 -15.49 10.64
CA ALA A 43 8.21 -16.17 11.03
C ALA A 43 7.43 -15.36 12.08
N ALA A 44 8.12 -14.80 13.08
CA ALA A 44 7.52 -13.88 14.04
C ALA A 44 6.98 -12.62 13.34
N PHE A 45 7.64 -12.18 12.27
CA PHE A 45 7.20 -11.08 11.44
C PHE A 45 5.94 -11.40 10.64
N ASP A 46 5.85 -12.55 9.97
CA ASP A 46 4.65 -12.94 9.22
C ASP A 46 3.43 -13.07 10.15
N ALA A 47 3.61 -13.66 11.33
CA ALA A 47 2.56 -13.76 12.35
C ALA A 47 2.11 -12.38 12.84
N TYR A 48 3.07 -11.46 13.06
CA TYR A 48 2.76 -10.08 13.41
C TYR A 48 2.06 -9.33 12.27
N TYR A 49 2.49 -9.51 11.03
CA TYR A 49 1.85 -8.88 9.87
C TYR A 49 0.39 -9.31 9.79
N GLN A 50 0.08 -10.60 9.96
CA GLN A 50 -1.31 -11.06 10.06
C GLN A 50 -2.03 -10.43 11.26
N ASN A 51 -1.43 -10.41 12.45
CA ASN A 51 -2.07 -9.83 13.64
C ASN A 51 -2.28 -8.30 13.53
N SER A 52 -1.37 -7.57 12.87
CA SER A 52 -1.51 -6.15 12.58
C SER A 52 -2.63 -5.91 11.57
N LEU A 53 -2.73 -6.77 10.55
CA LEU A 53 -3.88 -6.77 9.64
C LEU A 53 -5.19 -7.01 10.39
N ASP A 54 -5.21 -7.97 11.32
CA ASP A 54 -6.40 -8.31 12.11
C ASP A 54 -6.78 -7.17 13.07
N ASN A 55 -5.82 -6.51 13.72
CA ASN A 55 -6.10 -5.36 14.59
C ASN A 55 -6.49 -4.10 13.80
N MET A 56 -5.84 -3.84 12.66
CA MET A 56 -6.27 -2.78 11.74
C MET A 56 -7.66 -3.06 11.21
N TRP A 57 -8.00 -4.33 10.98
CA TRP A 57 -9.32 -4.77 10.58
C TRP A 57 -10.36 -4.48 11.66
N ASP A 58 -10.08 -4.74 12.94
CA ASP A 58 -11.01 -4.49 14.04
C ASP A 58 -11.28 -2.98 14.26
N GLU A 59 -10.24 -2.14 14.24
CA GLU A 59 -10.42 -0.68 14.30
C GLU A 59 -11.13 -0.13 13.07
N TRP A 60 -10.82 -0.69 11.90
CA TRP A 60 -11.49 -0.34 10.67
C TRP A 60 -12.96 -0.77 10.67
N GLN A 61 -13.32 -1.93 11.22
CA GLN A 61 -14.72 -2.32 11.42
C GLN A 61 -15.44 -1.31 12.33
N GLN A 62 -14.77 -0.75 13.33
CA GLN A 62 -15.31 0.29 14.20
C GLN A 62 -15.49 1.65 13.49
N ASP A 63 -14.57 2.05 12.61
CA ASP A 63 -14.72 3.27 11.80
C ASP A 63 -15.72 3.11 10.66
N CYS A 64 -15.83 1.91 10.08
CA CYS A 64 -16.88 1.53 9.14
C CYS A 64 -18.26 1.45 9.79
N ALA A 65 -18.35 1.02 11.06
CA ALA A 65 -19.59 1.06 11.84
C ALA A 65 -20.12 2.49 12.05
N LYS A 66 -19.32 3.52 11.79
CA LYS A 66 -19.72 4.93 11.81
C LYS A 66 -20.20 5.46 10.45
N GLY A 67 -20.22 4.68 9.36
CA GLY A 67 -20.87 5.13 8.12
C GLY A 67 -20.56 4.45 6.78
N ASN A 68 -19.74 3.40 6.69
CA ASN A 68 -19.49 2.68 5.42
C ASN A 68 -19.22 1.19 5.71
N ALA A 69 -20.27 0.39 5.86
CA ALA A 69 -20.14 -1.02 6.20
C ALA A 69 -19.64 -1.86 5.01
N MET A 70 -18.42 -2.36 5.10
CA MET A 70 -18.02 -3.55 4.36
C MET A 70 -18.65 -4.77 5.03
N PHE A 71 -19.59 -5.39 4.34
CA PHE A 71 -19.98 -6.77 4.64
C PHE A 71 -19.14 -7.68 3.74
N ASN A 72 -18.50 -8.71 4.31
CA ASN A 72 -17.77 -9.75 3.58
C ASN A 72 -16.54 -9.28 2.77
N ASN A 73 -15.65 -8.42 3.28
CA ASN A 73 -14.36 -8.09 2.63
C ASN A 73 -14.42 -7.42 1.23
N VAL A 74 -15.60 -7.00 0.78
CA VAL A 74 -15.77 -6.22 -0.46
C VAL A 74 -16.00 -4.77 -0.07
N TYR A 75 -15.17 -3.85 -0.56
CA TYR A 75 -15.35 -2.42 -0.31
C TYR A 75 -16.63 -1.93 -0.97
N HIS A 76 -17.51 -1.33 -0.18
CA HIS A 76 -18.74 -0.69 -0.65
C HIS A 76 -18.50 0.84 -0.71
N PRO A 77 -18.45 1.46 -1.90
CA PRO A 77 -18.28 2.91 -2.01
C PRO A 77 -19.47 3.69 -1.44
N PRO A 78 -19.24 4.81 -0.72
CA PRO A 78 -20.31 5.60 -0.14
C PRO A 78 -21.35 6.05 -1.19
N PRO A 79 -22.58 6.38 -0.76
CA PRO A 79 -23.56 6.97 -1.66
C PRO A 79 -22.98 8.17 -2.41
N GLY A 80 -23.22 8.25 -3.72
CA GLY A 80 -22.74 9.36 -4.55
C GLY A 80 -21.42 9.11 -5.28
N VAL A 81 -20.68 8.06 -4.93
CA VAL A 81 -19.53 7.63 -5.75
C VAL A 81 -20.02 6.71 -6.87
N SER A 82 -19.64 7.02 -8.09
CA SER A 82 -19.97 6.22 -9.27
C SER A 82 -18.87 5.20 -9.56
N PHE A 83 -19.26 4.05 -10.10
CA PHE A 83 -18.31 3.03 -10.59
C PHE A 83 -18.90 2.26 -11.76
N ARG A 84 -18.03 1.69 -12.59
CA ARG A 84 -18.38 0.69 -13.59
C ARG A 84 -18.25 -0.70 -12.96
N LEU A 85 -19.17 -1.59 -13.30
CA LEU A 85 -19.10 -3.01 -12.93
C LEU A 85 -18.41 -3.76 -14.05
N CYS A 86 -17.17 -4.18 -13.83
CA CYS A 86 -16.33 -4.77 -14.87
C CYS A 86 -16.02 -6.24 -14.57
N HIS A 87 -16.02 -7.06 -15.62
CA HIS A 87 -15.79 -8.48 -15.53
C HIS A 87 -14.30 -8.80 -15.49
N TYR A 88 -13.89 -9.68 -14.58
CA TYR A 88 -12.49 -10.05 -14.35
C TYR A 88 -11.75 -10.50 -15.62
N LYS A 89 -12.30 -11.47 -16.36
CA LYS A 89 -11.60 -12.10 -17.49
C LYS A 89 -11.84 -11.44 -18.84
N LEU A 90 -13.01 -10.84 -19.03
CA LEU A 90 -13.49 -10.44 -20.37
C LEU A 90 -13.13 -9.00 -20.71
N ASP A 91 -12.59 -8.26 -19.75
CA ASP A 91 -12.25 -6.85 -19.92
C ASP A 91 -13.40 -5.99 -20.45
N GLN A 92 -14.59 -6.26 -19.92
CA GLN A 92 -15.85 -5.61 -20.32
C GLN A 92 -16.59 -5.13 -19.08
N CYS A 93 -17.32 -4.02 -19.22
CA CYS A 93 -18.15 -3.46 -18.16
C CYS A 93 -19.63 -3.48 -18.55
N ILE A 94 -20.50 -3.52 -17.55
CA ILE A 94 -21.96 -3.48 -17.75
C ILE A 94 -22.36 -2.08 -18.22
N TYR A 95 -23.28 -2.00 -19.17
CA TYR A 95 -24.04 -0.79 -19.46
C TYR A 95 -25.55 -1.03 -19.28
N ALA A 96 -26.30 0.04 -18.98
CA ALA A 96 -27.75 0.01 -18.92
C ALA A 96 -28.35 1.35 -19.41
N ARG A 97 -29.23 1.29 -20.41
CA ARG A 97 -29.76 2.46 -21.14
C ARG A 97 -31.22 2.29 -21.56
N ASP A 98 -31.93 3.40 -21.76
CA ASP A 98 -33.38 3.37 -22.08
C ASP A 98 -33.72 3.26 -23.57
N HIS A 99 -32.69 3.34 -24.43
CA HIS A 99 -32.83 3.35 -25.88
C HIS A 99 -31.85 2.35 -26.50
N ASN A 100 -32.14 1.93 -27.73
CA ASN A 100 -31.38 0.93 -28.50
C ASN A 100 -31.32 -0.45 -27.84
N THR A 101 -31.92 -1.44 -28.48
CA THR A 101 -31.80 -2.84 -28.06
C THR A 101 -30.41 -3.40 -28.41
N PRO A 102 -29.71 -4.09 -27.49
CA PRO A 102 -30.15 -4.39 -26.12
C PRO A 102 -29.98 -3.20 -25.17
N ASN A 103 -30.89 -3.09 -24.20
CA ASN A 103 -30.95 -2.01 -23.20
C ASN A 103 -30.04 -2.26 -21.99
N THR A 104 -29.52 -3.48 -21.85
CA THR A 104 -28.53 -3.87 -20.85
C THR A 104 -27.60 -4.84 -21.54
N GLY A 105 -26.30 -4.66 -21.39
CA GLY A 105 -25.31 -5.50 -22.08
C GLY A 105 -23.90 -5.18 -21.59
N ARG A 106 -22.91 -5.62 -22.36
CA ARG A 106 -21.49 -5.42 -22.04
C ARG A 106 -20.81 -4.58 -23.10
N VAL A 107 -19.86 -3.78 -22.67
CA VAL A 107 -19.00 -2.98 -23.54
C VAL A 107 -17.56 -3.18 -23.14
N TRP A 108 -16.66 -3.20 -24.12
CA TRP A 108 -15.22 -3.29 -23.87
C TRP A 108 -14.77 -2.15 -22.94
N ARG A 109 -14.01 -2.50 -21.90
CA ARG A 109 -13.46 -1.54 -20.94
C ARG A 109 -12.49 -0.58 -21.64
N ALA A 110 -11.71 -1.09 -22.58
CA ALA A 110 -10.82 -0.31 -23.42
C ALA A 110 -11.65 0.59 -24.35
N GLY A 111 -11.77 1.87 -24.00
CA GLY A 111 -12.50 2.84 -24.80
C GLY A 111 -12.95 4.05 -23.98
N GLN A 112 -13.72 4.91 -24.63
CA GLN A 112 -14.41 6.00 -23.96
C GLN A 112 -15.50 5.43 -23.04
N SER A 113 -15.49 5.86 -21.78
CA SER A 113 -16.56 5.58 -20.83
C SER A 113 -17.78 6.45 -21.13
N TYR A 114 -18.98 5.90 -20.95
CA TYR A 114 -20.25 6.61 -21.14
C TYR A 114 -21.08 6.57 -19.86
N PRO A 115 -21.97 7.55 -19.61
CA PRO A 115 -22.79 7.60 -18.40
C PRO A 115 -23.66 6.35 -18.13
N ASP A 116 -24.06 5.61 -19.18
CA ASP A 116 -24.83 4.37 -19.07
C ASP A 116 -24.01 3.20 -18.49
N GLN A 117 -22.69 3.33 -18.39
CA GLN A 117 -21.80 2.34 -17.79
C GLN A 117 -21.61 2.51 -16.28
N TYR A 118 -22.04 3.63 -15.72
CA TYR A 118 -21.83 3.96 -14.32
C TYR A 118 -23.02 3.57 -13.45
N PHE A 119 -22.72 3.11 -12.25
CA PHE A 119 -23.67 2.70 -11.23
C PHE A 119 -23.28 3.31 -9.88
N HIS A 120 -24.29 3.47 -9.04
CA HIS A 120 -24.13 3.75 -7.61
C HIS A 120 -24.61 2.54 -6.82
N LEU A 121 -24.02 2.33 -5.64
CA LEU A 121 -24.63 1.47 -4.62
C LEU A 121 -25.76 2.23 -3.93
N VAL A 122 -26.90 1.57 -3.83
CA VAL A 122 -28.00 1.97 -2.96
C VAL A 122 -27.96 1.10 -1.73
N TYR A 123 -28.13 1.71 -0.57
CA TYR A 123 -28.02 1.04 0.72
C TYR A 123 -29.39 0.84 1.37
N ASP A 124 -29.55 -0.24 2.13
CA ASP A 124 -30.71 -0.41 3.01
C ASP A 124 -30.56 0.42 4.31
N MET A 125 -31.57 0.39 5.18
CA MET A 125 -31.52 1.08 6.48
C MET A 125 -30.43 0.55 7.43
N GLY A 126 -29.90 -0.65 7.16
CA GLY A 126 -28.79 -1.25 7.90
C GLY A 126 -27.41 -0.90 7.34
N GLY A 127 -27.34 -0.11 6.27
CA GLY A 127 -26.08 0.22 5.60
C GLY A 127 -25.52 -0.91 4.74
N ASN A 128 -26.30 -1.95 4.43
CA ASN A 128 -25.88 -2.99 3.50
C ASN A 128 -26.09 -2.52 2.06
N ALA A 129 -25.14 -2.86 1.18
CA ALA A 129 -25.35 -2.73 -0.26
C ALA A 129 -26.64 -3.47 -0.64
N TRP A 130 -27.61 -2.74 -1.15
CA TRP A 130 -28.94 -3.24 -1.47
C TRP A 130 -29.12 -3.39 -2.97
N ALA A 131 -28.78 -2.38 -3.77
CA ALA A 131 -29.00 -2.45 -5.22
C ALA A 131 -27.95 -1.65 -6.00
N PHE A 132 -27.76 -2.01 -7.27
CA PHE A 132 -27.00 -1.21 -8.23
C PHE A 132 -27.95 -0.30 -9.00
N LYS A 133 -27.84 1.01 -8.81
CA LYS A 133 -28.62 2.01 -9.54
C LYS A 133 -27.77 2.61 -10.64
N ASN A 134 -28.18 2.46 -11.89
CA ASN A 134 -27.51 3.06 -13.03
C ASN A 134 -27.58 4.59 -12.95
N ALA A 135 -26.44 5.26 -13.12
CA ALA A 135 -26.30 6.70 -12.94
C ALA A 135 -27.07 7.51 -14.00
N GLN A 136 -27.15 7.00 -15.24
CA GLN A 136 -27.85 7.70 -16.32
C GLN A 136 -29.37 7.49 -16.28
N THR A 137 -29.82 6.24 -16.19
CA THR A 137 -31.25 5.91 -16.29
C THR A 137 -31.99 6.00 -14.96
N GLY A 138 -31.26 5.99 -13.84
CA GLY A 138 -31.82 5.90 -12.50
C GLY A 138 -32.52 4.56 -12.19
N LYS A 139 -32.46 3.59 -13.11
CA LYS A 139 -33.01 2.24 -12.96
C LYS A 139 -32.02 1.34 -12.22
N TYR A 140 -32.53 0.23 -11.69
CA TYR A 140 -31.79 -0.74 -10.90
C TYR A 140 -31.46 -1.98 -11.73
N LEU A 141 -30.25 -2.53 -11.59
CA LEU A 141 -29.97 -3.88 -12.11
C LEU A 141 -30.88 -4.88 -11.40
N ALA A 142 -31.46 -5.81 -12.16
CA ALA A 142 -32.38 -6.81 -11.64
C ALA A 142 -32.19 -8.17 -12.30
N ALA A 143 -32.26 -9.22 -11.49
CA ALA A 143 -32.41 -10.58 -11.98
C ALA A 143 -33.82 -10.75 -12.59
N GLY A 144 -33.90 -11.53 -13.68
CA GLY A 144 -35.17 -11.95 -14.22
C GLY A 144 -35.90 -12.97 -13.33
N PRO A 145 -37.10 -13.40 -13.73
CA PRO A 145 -37.99 -14.21 -12.88
C PRO A 145 -37.58 -15.67 -12.67
N GLN A 146 -36.53 -16.22 -13.32
CA GLN A 146 -36.17 -17.65 -13.25
C GLN A 146 -34.65 -17.90 -13.36
N ALA A 147 -34.16 -19.08 -12.95
CA ALA A 147 -32.78 -19.51 -13.21
C ALA A 147 -32.51 -19.57 -14.73
N ASN A 148 -31.36 -19.07 -15.19
CA ASN A 148 -31.06 -18.75 -16.60
C ASN A 148 -31.83 -17.55 -17.17
N SER A 149 -32.42 -16.70 -16.33
CA SER A 149 -33.00 -15.45 -16.81
C SER A 149 -31.94 -14.39 -17.05
N ASN A 150 -32.23 -13.51 -18.00
CA ASN A 150 -31.35 -12.41 -18.32
C ASN A 150 -31.36 -11.38 -17.19
N VAL A 151 -30.18 -10.93 -16.76
CA VAL A 151 -30.08 -9.71 -15.93
C VAL A 151 -30.39 -8.51 -16.83
N GLY A 152 -31.31 -7.66 -16.36
CA GLY A 152 -31.69 -6.43 -17.03
C GLY A 152 -31.71 -5.26 -16.06
N HIS A 153 -32.47 -4.23 -16.40
CA HIS A 153 -32.73 -3.11 -15.50
C HIS A 153 -34.21 -2.79 -15.33
N THR A 154 -34.61 -2.26 -14.17
CA THR A 154 -36.01 -1.97 -13.81
C THR A 154 -36.12 -0.63 -13.07
N PRO A 155 -37.20 0.15 -13.24
CA PRO A 155 -37.40 1.37 -12.45
C PRO A 155 -37.77 1.09 -10.99
N ALA A 156 -38.25 -0.12 -10.65
CA ALA A 156 -38.75 -0.43 -9.32
C ALA A 156 -37.67 -1.13 -8.49
N LEU A 157 -37.35 -0.54 -7.33
CA LEU A 157 -36.57 -1.20 -6.29
C LEU A 157 -37.43 -2.28 -5.61
N GLY A 158 -36.88 -3.47 -5.43
CA GLY A 158 -37.56 -4.61 -4.81
C GLY A 158 -36.67 -5.87 -4.74
N ASP A 159 -37.27 -7.02 -4.43
CA ASP A 159 -36.54 -8.26 -4.17
C ASP A 159 -35.60 -8.66 -5.33
N LYS A 160 -36.06 -8.50 -6.57
CA LYS A 160 -35.27 -8.82 -7.78
C LYS A 160 -34.05 -7.93 -8.00
N THR A 161 -33.99 -6.78 -7.33
CA THR A 161 -32.87 -5.82 -7.42
C THR A 161 -31.93 -5.93 -6.24
N ARG A 162 -32.30 -6.71 -5.21
CA ARG A 162 -31.50 -6.86 -4.01
C ARG A 162 -30.25 -7.67 -4.32
N VAL A 163 -29.08 -7.15 -3.97
CA VAL A 163 -27.79 -7.79 -4.23
C VAL A 163 -26.98 -7.99 -2.96
N PHE A 164 -26.16 -9.04 -2.96
CA PHE A 164 -25.06 -9.26 -2.02
C PHE A 164 -23.77 -9.38 -2.81
N LEU A 165 -22.72 -8.75 -2.29
CA LEU A 165 -21.38 -8.86 -2.85
C LEU A 165 -20.62 -9.92 -2.06
N GLN A 166 -20.31 -11.04 -2.71
CA GLN A 166 -19.56 -12.13 -2.10
C GLN A 166 -18.10 -12.07 -2.57
N PRO A 167 -17.11 -11.91 -1.68
CA PRO A 167 -15.71 -11.84 -2.07
C PRO A 167 -15.28 -13.19 -2.67
N VAL A 168 -14.39 -13.14 -3.66
CA VAL A 168 -13.80 -14.36 -4.21
C VAL A 168 -12.80 -14.94 -3.19
N LYS A 169 -12.93 -16.23 -2.88
CA LYS A 169 -12.07 -16.90 -1.87
C LYS A 169 -10.60 -17.04 -2.30
N ASN A 170 -10.33 -16.93 -3.60
CA ASN A 170 -8.99 -17.04 -4.15
C ASN A 170 -8.15 -15.81 -3.80
N LYS A 171 -7.05 -16.01 -3.05
CA LYS A 171 -6.11 -14.94 -2.65
C LYS A 171 -5.49 -14.16 -3.81
N LYS A 172 -5.42 -14.75 -5.02
CA LYS A 172 -4.93 -14.07 -6.23
C LYS A 172 -5.97 -13.12 -6.83
N LEU A 173 -7.23 -13.25 -6.42
CA LEU A 173 -8.37 -12.47 -6.88
C LEU A 173 -8.90 -11.57 -5.75
N LYS A 174 -8.00 -10.98 -4.97
CA LYS A 174 -8.35 -9.93 -4.02
C LYS A 174 -8.96 -8.73 -4.76
N GLY A 175 -10.04 -8.19 -4.21
CA GLY A 175 -10.79 -7.07 -4.82
C GLY A 175 -11.86 -7.48 -5.83
N TYR A 176 -11.95 -8.77 -6.18
CA TYR A 176 -13.02 -9.30 -7.00
C TYR A 176 -14.13 -9.91 -6.14
N PHE A 177 -15.36 -9.90 -6.66
CA PHE A 177 -16.53 -10.42 -5.99
C PHE A 177 -17.53 -11.02 -6.98
N LYS A 178 -18.43 -11.86 -6.45
CA LYS A 178 -19.65 -12.30 -7.12
C LYS A 178 -20.79 -11.35 -6.76
N ILE A 179 -21.66 -11.10 -7.72
CA ILE A 179 -22.91 -10.40 -7.52
C ILE A 179 -23.99 -11.46 -7.35
N ILE A 180 -24.58 -11.55 -6.16
CA ILE A 180 -25.64 -12.50 -5.83
C ILE A 180 -26.93 -11.72 -5.69
N PHE A 181 -27.95 -12.06 -6.47
CA PHE A 181 -29.29 -11.50 -6.32
C PHE A 181 -30.06 -12.26 -5.22
N ASP A 182 -30.68 -11.52 -4.30
CA ASP A 182 -31.55 -12.04 -3.23
C ASP A 182 -32.96 -12.30 -3.76
N ASN A 183 -33.06 -13.23 -4.72
CA ASN A 183 -34.33 -13.81 -5.13
C ASN A 183 -34.54 -15.16 -4.44
N ASP A 184 -35.68 -15.81 -4.69
CA ASP A 184 -36.09 -17.06 -4.00
C ASP A 184 -35.02 -18.16 -3.96
N ASP A 185 -34.06 -18.16 -4.90
CA ASP A 185 -33.01 -19.17 -5.04
C ASP A 185 -31.56 -18.66 -4.81
N PHE A 186 -31.36 -17.40 -4.38
CA PHE A 186 -30.04 -16.75 -4.29
C PHE A 186 -29.15 -17.01 -5.51
N GLN A 187 -29.32 -16.21 -6.56
CA GLN A 187 -28.67 -16.48 -7.84
C GLN A 187 -27.44 -15.58 -8.06
N SER A 188 -26.31 -16.20 -8.40
CA SER A 188 -25.10 -15.48 -8.80
C SER A 188 -25.20 -15.05 -10.26
N MET A 189 -24.87 -13.79 -10.52
CA MET A 189 -24.69 -13.28 -11.88
C MET A 189 -23.43 -13.87 -12.50
N LEU A 190 -23.53 -14.30 -13.75
CA LEU A 190 -22.39 -14.69 -14.57
C LEU A 190 -22.55 -14.21 -16.01
N THR A 191 -21.44 -14.22 -16.74
CA THR A 191 -21.50 -13.98 -18.19
C THR A 191 -20.47 -14.81 -18.95
N LEU A 192 -20.88 -15.29 -20.12
CA LEU A 192 -20.07 -16.17 -20.96
C LEU A 192 -19.33 -15.36 -22.03
N SER A 193 -18.22 -15.90 -22.55
CA SER A 193 -17.34 -15.18 -23.49
C SER A 193 -17.92 -15.05 -24.89
N ASP A 194 -18.82 -15.97 -25.26
CA ASP A 194 -19.41 -16.12 -26.60
C ASP A 194 -20.70 -15.30 -26.81
N ASP A 195 -21.35 -14.83 -25.74
CA ASP A 195 -22.60 -14.08 -25.83
C ASP A 195 -22.49 -12.65 -25.30
N HIS A 196 -22.07 -11.71 -26.16
CA HIS A 196 -21.74 -10.31 -25.81
C HIS A 196 -22.81 -9.55 -25.01
N ASP A 197 -24.10 -9.87 -25.20
CA ASP A 197 -25.20 -9.08 -24.65
C ASP A 197 -26.03 -9.81 -23.59
N THR A 198 -25.66 -11.03 -23.21
CA THR A 198 -26.41 -11.80 -22.22
C THR A 198 -25.67 -11.94 -20.89
N PHE A 199 -26.38 -11.56 -19.84
CA PHE A 199 -26.03 -11.85 -18.46
C PHE A 199 -26.94 -12.95 -17.95
N TYR A 200 -26.38 -14.03 -17.43
CA TYR A 200 -27.16 -15.11 -16.86
C TYR A 200 -27.15 -15.01 -15.34
N THR A 201 -28.16 -15.63 -14.72
CA THR A 201 -28.14 -15.95 -13.30
C THR A 201 -28.14 -17.46 -13.11
N VAL A 202 -27.30 -17.95 -12.21
CA VAL A 202 -27.27 -19.36 -11.81
C VAL A 202 -27.40 -19.49 -10.30
N PRO A 203 -27.99 -20.57 -9.77
CA PRO A 203 -28.00 -20.85 -8.34
C PRO A 203 -26.59 -20.82 -7.73
N THR A 204 -26.47 -20.31 -6.51
CA THR A 204 -25.16 -20.14 -5.82
C THR A 204 -24.49 -21.45 -5.39
N ASP A 205 -25.20 -22.58 -5.46
CA ASP A 205 -24.67 -23.92 -5.18
C ASP A 205 -23.91 -24.54 -6.38
N GLN A 206 -23.99 -23.93 -7.55
CA GLN A 206 -23.22 -24.36 -8.72
C GLN A 206 -21.71 -24.12 -8.56
N ALA A 207 -20.92 -24.89 -9.31
CA ALA A 207 -19.46 -24.78 -9.28
C ALA A 207 -19.02 -23.36 -9.65
N GLU A 208 -18.24 -22.74 -8.76
CA GLU A 208 -17.73 -21.40 -8.95
C GLU A 208 -16.72 -21.38 -10.11
N THR A 209 -16.98 -20.50 -11.09
CA THR A 209 -16.10 -20.27 -12.24
C THR A 209 -15.75 -18.79 -12.35
N GLU A 210 -14.70 -18.50 -13.11
CA GLU A 210 -14.25 -17.13 -13.38
C GLU A 210 -15.26 -16.23 -14.12
N HIS A 211 -16.36 -16.80 -14.63
CA HIS A 211 -17.47 -16.10 -15.25
C HIS A 211 -18.35 -15.33 -14.26
N HIS A 212 -18.14 -15.53 -12.95
CA HIS A 212 -18.89 -14.89 -11.88
C HIS A 212 -18.19 -13.67 -11.29
N TYR A 213 -16.96 -13.37 -11.71
CA TYR A 213 -16.09 -12.45 -11.00
C TYR A 213 -16.16 -11.05 -11.59
N TRP A 214 -16.50 -10.11 -10.73
CA TRP A 214 -16.65 -8.69 -11.03
C TRP A 214 -15.75 -7.87 -10.14
N TYR A 215 -15.43 -6.65 -10.56
CA TYR A 215 -14.79 -5.64 -9.75
C TYR A 215 -15.41 -4.28 -10.04
N MET A 216 -15.23 -3.34 -9.11
CA MET A 216 -15.64 -1.95 -9.28
C MET A 216 -14.48 -1.16 -9.86
N GLU A 217 -14.72 -0.53 -10.99
CA GLU A 217 -13.82 0.48 -11.56
C GLU A 217 -14.44 1.84 -11.30
N TYR A 218 -13.93 2.54 -10.30
CA TYR A 218 -14.46 3.84 -9.88
C TYR A 218 -14.39 4.88 -11.01
N GLU A 219 -15.24 5.91 -10.90
CA GLU A 219 -15.08 7.14 -11.68
C GLU A 219 -13.75 7.82 -11.43
N ASP A 220 -13.50 8.93 -12.13
CA ASP A 220 -12.28 9.69 -11.93
C ASP A 220 -12.20 10.18 -10.47
N MET A 221 -11.14 9.73 -9.78
CA MET A 221 -10.84 10.09 -8.41
C MET A 221 -9.54 10.87 -8.35
N GLU A 222 -9.50 11.93 -7.56
CA GLU A 222 -8.27 12.65 -7.24
C GLU A 222 -7.68 12.18 -5.91
N PHE A 223 -6.36 12.09 -5.84
CA PHE A 223 -5.68 11.91 -4.56
C PHE A 223 -5.93 13.14 -3.69
N PHE A 224 -6.40 12.92 -2.46
CA PHE A 224 -6.64 13.99 -1.51
C PHE A 224 -5.54 14.05 -0.44
N LYS A 225 -5.32 12.95 0.29
CA LYS A 225 -4.29 12.89 1.33
C LYS A 225 -3.89 11.46 1.68
N ILE A 226 -2.73 11.33 2.30
CA ILE A 226 -2.29 10.13 3.00
C ILE A 226 -2.15 10.43 4.49
N GLU A 227 -2.71 9.57 5.32
CA GLU A 227 -2.62 9.61 6.77
C GLU A 227 -1.78 8.40 7.20
N TRP A 228 -0.67 8.68 7.89
CA TRP A 228 0.28 7.68 8.37
C TRP A 228 -0.07 7.30 9.82
N ASP A 229 -0.01 6.00 10.15
CA ASP A 229 -0.16 5.53 11.53
C ASP A 229 1.23 5.25 12.13
N ASP A 230 1.78 6.25 12.79
CA ASP A 230 3.09 6.18 13.46
C ASP A 230 3.06 5.35 14.74
N THR A 231 1.90 5.28 15.40
CA THR A 231 1.70 4.47 16.61
C THR A 231 1.88 2.97 16.36
N LYS A 232 1.65 2.54 15.11
CA LYS A 232 1.82 1.14 14.66
C LYS A 232 3.03 0.94 13.75
N ALA A 233 3.86 1.96 13.60
CA ALA A 233 5.08 1.85 12.81
C ALA A 233 6.08 0.91 13.50
N ARG A 234 6.80 0.13 12.70
CA ARG A 234 7.77 -0.83 13.19
C ARG A 234 9.07 -0.72 12.42
N ILE A 235 10.17 -0.78 13.17
CA ILE A 235 11.49 -1.02 12.60
C ILE A 235 11.78 -2.52 12.69
N GLY A 236 12.00 -3.15 11.54
CA GLY A 236 12.35 -4.55 11.38
C GLY A 236 13.82 -4.83 11.64
N SER A 237 14.42 -5.75 10.88
CA SER A 237 15.84 -6.06 10.98
C SER A 237 16.70 -4.82 10.74
N GLN A 238 17.70 -4.62 11.60
CA GLN A 238 18.64 -3.52 11.51
C GLN A 238 20.07 -4.06 11.43
N GLU A 239 20.91 -3.37 10.67
CA GLU A 239 22.35 -3.59 10.66
C GLU A 239 23.10 -2.26 10.67
N VAL A 240 24.32 -2.29 11.21
CA VAL A 240 25.24 -1.15 11.15
C VAL A 240 26.11 -1.32 9.92
N VAL A 241 26.10 -0.31 9.04
CA VAL A 241 26.82 -0.31 7.76
C VAL A 241 27.90 0.76 7.80
N SER A 242 29.16 0.35 7.61
CA SER A 242 30.27 1.28 7.38
C SER A 242 30.27 1.68 5.91
N LEU A 243 29.91 2.93 5.60
CA LEU A 243 29.89 3.45 4.23
C LEU A 243 31.29 3.83 3.75
N TRP A 244 32.09 4.37 4.66
CA TRP A 244 33.48 4.75 4.38
C TRP A 244 34.30 4.58 5.66
N SER A 245 35.54 4.16 5.50
CA SER A 245 36.50 4.07 6.59
C SER A 245 37.90 4.20 6.01
N GLU A 246 38.66 5.17 6.47
CA GLU A 246 40.04 5.38 6.06
C GLU A 246 40.91 5.69 7.27
N SER A 247 42.17 5.30 7.17
CA SER A 247 43.16 5.52 8.20
C SER A 247 44.24 6.47 7.72
N PHE A 248 44.64 7.38 8.61
CA PHE A 248 45.60 8.42 8.36
C PHE A 248 46.76 8.27 9.33
N MET A 249 47.98 8.40 8.82
CA MET A 249 49.20 8.22 9.60
C MET A 249 50.08 9.46 9.52
N ASN A 250 50.47 9.97 10.69
CA ASN A 250 51.46 11.04 10.81
C ASN A 250 52.80 10.48 11.27
N GLU A 251 53.70 10.21 10.35
CA GLU A 251 55.06 9.79 10.71
C GLU A 251 56.00 10.98 10.98
N SER A 252 55.49 12.21 10.89
CA SER A 252 56.30 13.41 11.14
C SER A 252 56.35 13.77 12.61
N ASN A 253 57.40 14.51 12.98
CA ASN A 253 57.60 15.04 14.34
C ASN A 253 56.81 16.33 14.61
N VAL A 254 55.92 16.73 13.71
CA VAL A 254 55.08 17.92 13.85
C VAL A 254 53.62 17.56 13.62
N THR A 255 52.71 18.31 14.25
CA THR A 255 51.28 18.20 13.96
C THR A 255 51.03 18.57 12.49
N GLN A 256 50.21 17.79 11.79
CA GLN A 256 49.77 18.13 10.43
C GLN A 256 48.27 18.38 10.43
N GLN A 257 47.83 19.18 9.46
CA GLN A 257 46.42 19.46 9.21
C GLN A 257 45.99 18.78 7.92
N SER A 258 44.84 18.11 7.97
CA SER A 258 44.26 17.42 6.81
C SER A 258 42.79 17.74 6.67
N GLU A 259 42.29 17.66 5.44
CA GLU A 259 40.87 17.81 5.10
C GLU A 259 40.35 16.46 4.58
N ILE A 260 39.22 16.01 5.13
CA ILE A 260 38.40 14.92 4.59
C ILE A 260 37.22 15.58 3.88
N ASN A 261 36.99 15.17 2.63
CA ASN A 261 35.83 15.56 1.85
C ASN A 261 35.29 14.34 1.10
N GLU A 262 34.45 13.57 1.79
CA GLU A 262 33.95 12.29 1.32
C GLU A 262 32.43 12.31 1.15
N GLU A 263 31.95 11.70 0.07
CA GLU A 263 30.53 11.51 -0.22
C GLU A 263 30.28 10.04 -0.55
N GLN A 264 29.35 9.42 0.17
CA GLN A 264 28.91 8.05 -0.04
C GLN A 264 27.40 8.00 -0.23
N SER A 265 26.91 6.99 -0.94
CA SER A 265 25.47 6.78 -1.16
C SER A 265 25.05 5.39 -0.76
N ILE A 266 23.80 5.25 -0.31
CA ILE A 266 23.18 3.96 -0.03
C ILE A 266 21.77 3.91 -0.62
N GLU A 267 21.46 2.82 -1.32
CA GLU A 267 20.15 2.58 -1.90
C GLU A 267 19.10 2.44 -0.78
N GLN A 268 17.99 3.14 -0.95
CA GLN A 268 16.77 3.06 -0.16
C GLN A 268 15.65 2.47 -1.02
N THR A 269 14.63 1.92 -0.37
CA THR A 269 13.44 1.41 -1.07
C THR A 269 12.14 1.93 -0.46
N SER A 270 11.08 1.94 -1.28
CA SER A 270 9.72 2.30 -0.88
C SER A 270 8.72 1.46 -1.66
N GLU A 271 7.78 0.84 -0.97
CA GLU A 271 6.71 0.05 -1.54
C GLU A 271 5.40 0.38 -0.83
N PHE A 272 4.35 0.67 -1.60
CA PHE A 272 2.99 0.87 -1.08
C PHE A 272 2.17 -0.39 -1.35
N GLY A 273 2.00 -1.24 -0.33
CA GLY A 273 1.15 -2.42 -0.41
C GLY A 273 -0.31 -2.08 -0.15
N HIS A 274 -1.22 -2.50 -1.04
CA HIS A 274 -2.66 -2.38 -0.81
C HIS A 274 -3.16 -3.50 0.12
N LEU A 275 -3.97 -3.16 1.12
CA LEU A 275 -4.55 -4.11 2.05
C LEU A 275 -6.06 -4.25 1.84
N PHE A 276 -6.79 -3.14 1.96
CA PHE A 276 -8.25 -3.11 1.88
C PHE A 276 -8.76 -1.73 1.44
N GLY A 277 -10.06 -1.65 1.15
CA GLY A 277 -10.72 -0.43 0.69
C GLY A 277 -10.80 -0.32 -0.82
N ALA A 278 -10.96 0.90 -1.31
CA ALA A 278 -11.06 1.14 -2.74
C ALA A 278 -9.78 0.73 -3.48
N SER A 279 -9.94 -0.01 -4.56
CA SER A 279 -8.87 -0.28 -5.53
C SER A 279 -8.96 0.77 -6.62
N ILE A 280 -8.11 1.79 -6.53
CA ILE A 280 -7.99 2.82 -7.58
C ILE A 280 -6.84 2.38 -8.50
N GLY A 281 -7.00 2.61 -9.81
CA GLY A 281 -6.09 2.13 -10.85
C GLY A 281 -4.60 2.40 -10.58
N ALA A 282 -3.75 1.63 -11.27
CA ALA A 282 -2.35 1.35 -10.92
C ALA A 282 -1.34 2.53 -10.91
N SER A 283 -1.76 3.78 -11.00
CA SER A 283 -0.88 4.94 -10.91
C SER A 283 -1.69 6.20 -10.66
N VAL A 284 -1.73 6.64 -9.40
CA VAL A 284 -2.11 8.01 -9.08
C VAL A 284 -0.81 8.73 -8.76
N GLU A 285 -0.44 9.69 -9.62
CA GLU A 285 0.75 10.52 -9.39
C GLU A 285 0.49 11.48 -8.22
N ALA A 286 0.65 10.98 -7.01
CA ALA A 286 0.58 11.76 -5.78
C ALA A 286 1.98 11.97 -5.23
N LYS A 287 2.28 13.20 -4.80
CA LYS A 287 3.51 13.52 -4.04
C LYS A 287 3.23 13.33 -2.57
N VAL A 288 3.85 12.32 -1.98
CA VAL A 288 3.65 12.00 -0.56
C VAL A 288 4.96 11.96 0.22
N GLY A 289 4.90 12.47 1.44
CA GLY A 289 5.93 12.28 2.45
C GLY A 289 6.21 10.81 2.72
N LEU A 290 7.48 10.41 2.76
CA LEU A 290 7.87 9.05 3.13
C LEU A 290 8.14 8.94 4.64
N PRO A 291 7.87 7.77 5.25
CA PRO A 291 8.29 7.45 6.60
C PRO A 291 9.82 7.41 6.74
N PHE A 292 10.31 7.83 7.90
CA PHE A 292 11.73 7.83 8.28
C PHE A 292 11.89 7.64 9.79
N VAL A 293 13.07 7.22 10.22
CA VAL A 293 13.41 7.08 11.64
C VAL A 293 13.99 8.39 12.17
N ALA A 294 13.40 8.88 13.27
CA ALA A 294 13.91 9.99 14.07
C ALA A 294 14.14 9.48 15.51
N GLY A 295 15.40 9.23 15.86
CA GLY A 295 15.76 8.61 17.13
C GLY A 295 15.14 7.21 17.27
N ALA A 296 14.33 7.00 18.31
CA ALA A 296 13.66 5.72 18.55
C ALA A 296 12.27 5.60 17.89
N THR A 297 11.80 6.65 17.20
CA THR A 297 10.44 6.72 16.63
C THR A 297 10.45 6.78 15.11
N VAL A 298 9.41 6.25 14.48
CA VAL A 298 9.19 6.39 13.03
C VAL A 298 8.18 7.52 12.83
N THR A 299 8.50 8.47 11.96
CA THR A 299 7.61 9.59 11.61
C THR A 299 7.58 9.77 10.09
N ALA A 300 6.61 10.51 9.57
CA ALA A 300 6.51 10.80 8.14
C ALA A 300 7.03 12.20 7.82
N SER A 301 7.81 12.32 6.75
CA SER A 301 8.33 13.61 6.28
C SER A 301 7.21 14.47 5.69
N ALA A 302 7.27 15.80 5.86
CA ALA A 302 6.28 16.69 5.27
C ALA A 302 6.49 16.95 3.75
N SER A 303 7.64 16.55 3.18
CA SER A 303 8.17 17.16 1.95
C SER A 303 8.87 16.21 0.96
N ALA A 304 8.47 14.93 0.90
CA ALA A 304 9.01 14.05 -0.15
C ALA A 304 8.16 14.18 -1.45
N ASN A 305 8.80 14.52 -2.56
CA ASN A 305 8.19 14.44 -3.90
C ASN A 305 8.16 12.98 -4.39
N THR A 306 7.73 12.04 -3.55
CA THR A 306 7.70 10.62 -3.93
C THR A 306 6.38 10.32 -4.61
N GLU A 307 6.46 9.76 -5.81
CA GLU A 307 5.31 9.28 -6.57
C GLU A 307 4.74 8.00 -5.92
N LEU A 308 3.45 8.02 -5.59
CA LEU A 308 2.76 6.85 -5.04
C LEU A 308 2.54 5.79 -6.13
N LYS A 309 3.29 4.68 -6.05
CA LYS A 309 3.14 3.52 -6.94
C LYS A 309 2.70 2.30 -6.15
N TRP A 310 1.45 1.90 -6.36
CA TRP A 310 0.87 0.71 -5.73
C TRP A 310 1.58 -0.57 -6.16
N ASN A 311 1.95 -1.40 -5.18
CA ASN A 311 2.59 -2.71 -5.35
C ASN A 311 3.82 -2.67 -6.28
N LYS A 312 4.54 -1.54 -6.30
CA LYS A 312 5.80 -1.37 -7.02
C LYS A 312 6.85 -0.84 -6.07
N ILE A 313 8.02 -1.45 -6.11
CA ILE A 313 9.18 -1.01 -5.34
C ILE A 313 9.85 0.14 -6.10
N SER A 314 9.89 1.31 -5.46
CA SER A 314 10.69 2.44 -5.88
C SER A 314 12.04 2.41 -5.18
N LYS A 315 13.11 2.81 -5.88
CA LYS A 315 14.48 2.82 -5.38
C LYS A 315 15.10 4.21 -5.61
N TRP A 316 15.88 4.68 -4.64
CA TRP A 316 16.67 5.92 -4.77
C TRP A 316 17.87 5.87 -3.85
N ASP A 317 18.89 6.65 -4.16
CA ASP A 317 20.09 6.75 -3.33
C ASP A 317 20.00 7.90 -2.33
N LYS A 318 20.30 7.62 -1.07
CA LYS A 318 20.51 8.64 -0.03
C LYS A 318 22.00 8.90 0.11
N LYS A 319 22.39 10.18 -0.05
CA LYS A 319 23.77 10.63 0.05
C LYS A 319 24.14 11.00 1.49
N TYR A 320 25.35 10.65 1.88
CA TYR A 320 25.98 10.94 3.16
C TYR A 320 27.33 11.58 2.89
N SER A 321 27.54 12.79 3.39
CA SER A 321 28.80 13.50 3.25
C SER A 321 29.51 13.67 4.60
N LEU A 322 30.84 13.68 4.56
CA LEU A 322 31.73 14.08 5.64
C LEU A 322 32.71 15.10 5.06
N LYS A 323 32.53 16.36 5.46
CA LYS A 323 33.49 17.42 5.20
C LYS A 323 34.01 17.96 6.52
N THR A 324 35.27 17.67 6.83
CA THR A 324 35.89 18.12 8.08
C THR A 324 37.39 18.34 7.91
N THR A 325 37.92 19.32 8.63
CA THR A 325 39.36 19.55 8.76
C THR A 325 39.80 19.16 10.17
N PHE A 326 40.93 18.49 10.29
CA PHE A 326 41.43 18.05 11.59
C PHE A 326 42.95 18.12 11.67
N ASN A 327 43.43 18.35 12.89
CA ASN A 327 44.85 18.37 13.22
C ASN A 327 45.20 17.05 13.89
N TRP A 328 46.12 16.28 13.32
CA TRP A 328 46.59 15.06 13.97
C TRP A 328 47.98 15.30 14.59
N PRO A 329 48.23 14.85 15.83
CA PRO A 329 49.54 15.02 16.48
C PRO A 329 50.68 14.35 15.72
N ALA A 330 51.91 14.77 16.01
CA ALA A 330 53.12 14.06 15.59
C ALA A 330 53.06 12.58 16.00
N ASN A 331 53.58 11.68 15.16
CA ASN A 331 53.69 10.25 15.45
C ASN A 331 52.37 9.62 15.91
N SER A 332 51.28 9.90 15.19
CA SER A 332 49.94 9.41 15.54
C SER A 332 49.24 8.74 14.38
N TYR A 333 48.26 7.91 14.71
CA TYR A 333 47.40 7.21 13.77
C TYR A 333 45.94 7.57 14.07
N MET A 334 45.20 7.91 13.04
CA MET A 334 43.80 8.31 13.12
C MET A 334 42.97 7.47 12.16
N LYS A 335 41.72 7.19 12.51
CA LYS A 335 40.77 6.51 11.65
C LYS A 335 39.50 7.34 11.52
N GLY A 336 39.19 7.75 10.30
CA GLY A 336 37.93 8.38 9.93
C GLY A 336 36.93 7.31 9.47
N SER A 337 35.66 7.45 9.84
CA SER A 337 34.61 6.59 9.29
C SER A 337 33.24 7.28 9.23
N ILE A 338 32.46 6.89 8.23
CA ILE A 338 31.03 7.18 8.10
C ILE A 338 30.29 5.87 8.32
N VAL A 339 29.48 5.82 9.37
CA VAL A 339 28.69 4.65 9.75
C VAL A 339 27.22 5.05 9.80
N VAL A 340 26.34 4.19 9.29
CA VAL A 340 24.89 4.40 9.33
C VAL A 340 24.20 3.14 9.84
N ARG A 341 22.99 3.28 10.38
CA ARG A 341 22.08 2.14 10.54
C ARG A 341 21.28 1.97 9.26
N LYS A 342 21.10 0.72 8.83
CA LYS A 342 20.21 0.34 7.73
C LYS A 342 19.16 -0.63 8.27
N GLY A 343 17.89 -0.39 7.98
CA GLY A 343 16.84 -1.29 8.42
C GLY A 343 15.57 -1.19 7.59
N THR A 344 14.73 -2.19 7.72
CA THR A 344 13.39 -2.21 7.12
C THR A 344 12.42 -1.47 8.04
N ILE A 345 11.58 -0.62 7.49
CA ILE A 345 10.50 0.07 8.19
C ILE A 345 9.19 -0.35 7.56
N ASP A 346 8.24 -0.71 8.41
CA ASP A 346 6.84 -0.98 8.04
C ASP A 346 5.97 0.08 8.73
N MET A 347 5.11 0.76 7.96
CA MET A 347 4.21 1.79 8.50
C MET A 347 2.83 1.68 7.85
N PRO A 348 1.77 1.42 8.64
CA PRO A 348 0.41 1.44 8.11
C PRO A 348 0.00 2.84 7.66
N PHE A 349 -0.89 2.90 6.67
CA PHE A 349 -1.41 4.16 6.17
C PHE A 349 -2.83 4.05 5.62
N MET A 350 -3.50 5.20 5.53
CA MET A 350 -4.79 5.41 4.88
C MET A 350 -4.65 6.48 3.81
N VAL A 351 -4.99 6.17 2.57
CA VAL A 351 -5.13 7.14 1.48
C VAL A 351 -6.59 7.50 1.33
N LYS A 352 -6.86 8.80 1.30
CA LYS A 352 -8.17 9.34 0.93
C LYS A 352 -8.11 9.88 -0.48
N TYR A 353 -9.16 9.55 -1.23
CA TYR A 353 -9.39 10.05 -2.57
C TYR A 353 -10.73 10.74 -2.60
N LYS A 354 -10.88 11.67 -3.53
CA LYS A 354 -12.10 12.44 -3.68
C LYS A 354 -12.66 12.24 -5.09
N SER A 355 -13.97 12.05 -5.20
CA SER A 355 -14.62 11.96 -6.51
C SER A 355 -14.55 13.32 -7.18
N VAL A 356 -14.06 13.35 -8.42
CA VAL A 356 -13.99 14.60 -9.19
C VAL A 356 -15.39 15.13 -9.49
N SER A 357 -16.38 14.25 -9.65
CA SER A 357 -17.74 14.61 -10.03
C SER A 357 -18.59 15.08 -8.84
N THR A 358 -18.47 14.41 -7.68
CA THR A 358 -19.33 14.66 -6.52
C THR A 358 -18.63 15.27 -5.32
N GLY A 359 -17.30 15.14 -5.25
CA GLY A 359 -16.52 15.55 -4.09
C GLY A 359 -16.59 14.57 -2.92
N GLU A 360 -17.25 13.42 -3.07
CA GLU A 360 -17.32 12.39 -2.03
C GLU A 360 -15.97 11.72 -1.80
N GLU A 361 -15.66 11.40 -0.54
CA GLU A 361 -14.38 10.79 -0.17
C GLU A 361 -14.47 9.26 -0.08
N ILE A 362 -13.48 8.58 -0.65
CA ILE A 362 -13.25 7.14 -0.46
C ILE A 362 -11.87 6.90 0.15
N CYS A 363 -11.76 5.79 0.86
CA CYS A 363 -10.52 5.43 1.55
C CYS A 363 -9.95 4.12 1.01
N SER A 364 -8.63 4.06 0.99
CA SER A 364 -7.84 2.88 0.67
C SER A 364 -6.76 2.74 1.72
N TRP A 365 -6.58 1.55 2.28
CA TRP A 365 -5.64 1.32 3.36
C TRP A 365 -4.53 0.40 2.89
N GLY A 366 -3.35 0.62 3.45
CA GLY A 366 -2.16 -0.06 3.01
C GLY A 366 -1.13 -0.23 4.12
N LEU A 367 -0.11 -1.02 3.79
CA LEU A 367 1.14 -1.06 4.54
C LEU A 367 2.24 -0.54 3.62
N TRP A 368 2.92 0.49 4.07
CA TRP A 368 4.13 0.95 3.41
C TRP A 368 5.32 0.20 3.97
N ARG A 369 6.23 -0.22 3.09
CA ARG A 369 7.47 -0.87 3.46
C ARG A 369 8.63 -0.21 2.76
N GLY A 370 9.69 0.09 3.50
CA GLY A 370 10.91 0.65 2.92
C GLY A 370 12.16 0.21 3.65
N VAL A 371 13.24 -0.02 2.90
CA VAL A 371 14.59 -0.16 3.46
C VAL A 371 15.19 1.24 3.54
N MET A 372 15.44 1.69 4.76
CA MET A 372 15.92 3.04 5.05
C MET A 372 17.24 3.03 5.81
N SER A 373 17.99 4.11 5.69
CA SER A 373 19.18 4.37 6.50
C SER A 373 19.06 5.65 7.32
N TYR A 374 19.51 5.58 8.57
CA TYR A 374 19.33 6.59 9.61
C TYR A 374 20.50 6.53 10.61
N ASP A 375 20.48 7.44 11.61
CA ASP A 375 21.52 7.58 12.64
C ASP A 375 22.93 7.61 12.08
N GLN A 376 23.23 8.60 11.23
CA GLN A 376 24.59 8.79 10.74
C GLN A 376 25.53 9.09 11.92
N ALA A 377 26.54 8.24 12.10
CA ALA A 377 27.66 8.49 12.98
C ALA A 377 28.89 8.83 12.14
N ARG A 378 29.53 9.96 12.47
CA ARG A 378 30.84 10.36 11.94
C ARG A 378 31.83 10.15 13.05
N ARG A 379 32.83 9.31 12.85
CA ARG A 379 33.84 9.02 13.87
C ARG A 379 35.21 9.35 13.35
N LEU A 380 35.96 10.07 14.17
CA LEU A 380 37.38 10.32 13.98
C LEU A 380 38.07 9.88 15.28
N VAL A 381 38.71 8.72 15.24
CA VAL A 381 39.25 8.06 16.43
C VAL A 381 40.77 7.97 16.29
N LYS A 382 41.51 8.28 17.35
CA LYS A 382 42.93 7.94 17.44
C LYS A 382 43.04 6.43 17.64
N ALA A 383 43.71 5.73 16.73
CA ALA A 383 43.82 4.28 16.78
C ALA A 383 45.22 3.79 17.16
#